data_AF-A0A9X0B2W2-F1
#
_entry.id   AF-A0A9X0B2W2-F1
#
_cell.length_a   1.000
_cell.length_b   1.000
_cell.length_c   1.000
_cell.angle_alpha   90.00
_cell.angle_beta   90.00
_cell.angle_gamma   90.00
#
_symmetry.space_group_name_H-M   'P 1'
#
loop_
_entity.id
_entity.type
_entity.pdbx_description
1 polymer ?
#
loop_
_entity_poly.entity_id
_entity_poly.type
_entity_poly.pdbx_seq_one_letter_code
_entity_poly.pdbx_strand_id
1 'polypeptide(L)'
;MASRRDGRVGEEHSVNIVTLSDQTQYLADVGYGGNGPKVPLPLISGSVVHNLGTQDLRLVRETTMGLSDRQQGRWTYQFRNAEDQAWAIGYSFTDIEFTLKDFEVMNFFTSRSPDSFLTTKILVVKFLQEDGKITGKVIMDQEQVKKNTEGKNTLPQTCQTEEERVQVLENLFKLKLPEEEKNGIRGRI
;
A
#
# COMPACT_ATOMS: atom_id res chain seq x y z
N MET A 1 9.40 6.92 -24.51
CA MET A 1 8.33 5.92 -24.70
C MET A 1 8.01 5.31 -23.35
N ALA A 2 6.85 5.65 -22.78
CA ALA A 2 6.44 5.08 -21.50
C ALA A 2 6.05 3.62 -21.72
N SER A 3 6.93 2.70 -21.32
CA SER A 3 6.59 1.30 -21.17
C SER A 3 5.36 1.23 -20.25
N ARG A 4 4.25 0.69 -20.77
CA ARG A 4 3.15 0.21 -19.93
C ARG A 4 3.78 -0.85 -19.03
N ARG A 5 4.11 -0.48 -17.78
CA ARG A 5 4.44 -1.47 -16.76
C ARG A 5 3.19 -2.33 -16.60
N ASP A 6 3.24 -3.55 -17.12
CA ASP A 6 2.39 -4.63 -16.62
C ASP A 6 2.48 -4.55 -15.10
N GLY A 7 1.35 -4.48 -14.39
CA GLY A 7 1.28 -4.24 -12.94
C GLY A 7 1.93 -5.35 -12.09
N ARG A 8 2.63 -6.28 -12.73
CA ARG A 8 3.48 -7.32 -12.16
C ARG A 8 4.88 -6.76 -11.94
N VAL A 9 5.02 -5.91 -10.93
CA VAL A 9 6.34 -5.57 -10.36
C VAL A 9 6.87 -6.78 -9.57
N GLY A 10 8.18 -6.80 -9.29
CA GLY A 10 8.82 -7.89 -8.55
C GLY A 10 8.27 -8.05 -7.12
N GLU A 11 8.82 -8.99 -6.35
CA GLU A 11 8.47 -9.17 -4.93
C GLU A 11 9.01 -7.97 -4.11
N GLU A 12 8.24 -6.89 -4.07
CA GLU A 12 8.57 -5.62 -3.40
C GLU A 12 7.64 -5.31 -2.21
N HIS A 13 6.66 -6.19 -1.93
CA HIS A 13 5.67 -6.02 -0.88
C HIS A 13 5.54 -7.30 -0.06
N SER A 14 5.43 -7.17 1.26
CA SER A 14 5.22 -8.29 2.17
C SER A 14 3.80 -8.30 2.71
N VAL A 15 3.23 -9.50 2.84
CA VAL A 15 1.90 -9.71 3.40
C VAL A 15 1.92 -10.89 4.35
N ASN A 16 0.94 -10.94 5.25
CA ASN A 16 0.71 -12.11 6.09
C ASN A 16 -0.52 -12.87 5.59
N ILE A 17 -0.41 -14.19 5.51
CA ILE A 17 -1.56 -15.08 5.37
C ILE A 17 -1.82 -15.71 6.73
N VAL A 18 -2.98 -15.43 7.31
CA VAL A 18 -3.39 -15.93 8.61
C VAL A 18 -4.36 -17.08 8.41
N THR A 19 -4.01 -18.25 8.94
CA THR A 19 -4.88 -19.43 8.96
C THR A 19 -5.52 -19.57 10.33
N LEU A 20 -6.86 -19.60 10.38
CA LEU A 20 -7.62 -19.81 11.62
C LEU A 20 -7.78 -21.30 11.94
N SER A 21 -8.30 -21.63 13.12
CA SER A 21 -8.47 -23.02 13.58
C SER A 21 -9.40 -23.85 12.67
N ASP A 22 -10.38 -23.20 12.04
CA ASP A 22 -11.30 -23.80 11.06
C ASP A 22 -10.71 -23.93 9.65
N GLN A 23 -9.40 -23.69 9.50
CA GLN A 23 -8.64 -23.71 8.24
C GLN A 23 -9.01 -22.59 7.25
N THR A 24 -9.87 -21.64 7.64
CA THR A 24 -10.10 -20.46 6.80
C THR A 24 -8.85 -19.57 6.80
N GLN A 25 -8.55 -19.01 5.63
CA GLN A 25 -7.35 -18.19 5.43
C GLN A 25 -7.74 -16.76 5.08
N TYR A 26 -6.98 -15.82 5.63
CA TYR A 26 -7.15 -14.39 5.40
C TYR A 26 -5.82 -13.75 5.04
N LEU A 27 -5.85 -12.84 4.08
CA LEU A 27 -4.80 -11.87 3.88
C LEU A 27 -4.91 -10.79 4.95
N ALA A 28 -3.84 -10.61 5.73
CA ALA A 28 -3.67 -9.50 6.66
C ALA A 28 -2.52 -8.60 6.17
N ASP A 29 -2.89 -7.40 5.72
CA ASP A 29 -1.95 -6.42 5.18
C ASP A 29 -2.22 -5.04 5.79
N VAL A 30 -1.25 -4.56 6.55
CA VAL A 30 -1.24 -3.23 7.17
C VAL A 30 -0.16 -2.32 6.57
N GLY A 31 0.57 -2.80 5.56
CA GLY A 31 1.76 -2.17 4.98
C GLY A 31 1.56 -1.57 3.59
N TYR A 32 0.47 -1.90 2.87
CA TYR A 32 0.28 -1.40 1.49
C TYR A 32 0.10 0.12 1.39
N GLY A 33 -0.38 0.76 2.45
CA GLY A 33 -0.58 2.22 2.51
C GLY A 33 -1.95 2.66 2.01
N GLY A 34 -1.99 3.66 1.13
CA GLY A 34 -3.18 4.51 0.89
C GLY A 34 -4.42 3.74 0.45
N ASN A 35 -4.26 2.70 -0.37
CA ASN A 35 -5.36 1.85 -0.85
C ASN A 35 -5.35 0.47 -0.17
N GLY A 36 -4.73 0.36 1.02
CA GLY A 36 -4.65 -0.88 1.78
C GLY A 36 -6.00 -1.31 2.34
N PRO A 37 -6.15 -2.61 2.65
CA PRO A 37 -7.35 -3.13 3.29
C PRO A 37 -7.45 -2.64 4.73
N LYS A 38 -8.66 -2.28 5.17
CA LYS A 38 -8.94 -1.89 6.57
C LYS A 38 -9.36 -3.07 7.45
N VAL A 39 -9.56 -4.24 6.85
CA VAL A 39 -9.97 -5.49 7.49
C VAL A 39 -9.24 -6.66 6.80
N PRO A 40 -9.02 -7.79 7.47
CA PRO A 40 -8.50 -8.99 6.82
C PRO A 40 -9.38 -9.38 5.63
N LEU A 41 -8.77 -9.69 4.50
CA LEU A 41 -9.50 -10.13 3.32
C LEU A 41 -9.54 -11.66 3.28
N PRO A 42 -10.71 -12.29 3.10
CA PRO A 42 -10.76 -13.73 2.94
C PRO A 42 -9.94 -14.12 1.70
N LEU A 43 -9.13 -15.17 1.82
CA LEU A 43 -8.30 -15.69 0.74
C LEU A 43 -9.15 -16.50 -0.25
N ILE A 44 -10.17 -15.86 -0.81
CA ILE A 44 -11.17 -16.42 -1.72
C ILE A 44 -11.15 -15.59 -3.00
N SER A 45 -10.79 -16.24 -4.12
CA SER A 45 -10.67 -15.57 -5.41
C SER A 45 -12.01 -14.96 -5.86
N GLY A 46 -11.99 -13.69 -6.25
CA GLY A 46 -13.14 -12.94 -6.76
C GLY A 46 -14.06 -12.36 -5.68
N SER A 47 -13.85 -12.65 -4.40
CA SER A 47 -14.67 -12.08 -3.31
C SER A 47 -14.43 -10.58 -3.19
N VAL A 48 -15.50 -9.79 -3.36
CA VAL A 48 -15.44 -8.32 -3.25
C VAL A 48 -15.68 -7.91 -1.80
N VAL A 49 -14.81 -7.04 -1.28
CA VAL A 49 -14.91 -6.46 0.06
C VAL A 49 -14.93 -4.95 -0.05
N HIS A 50 -15.94 -4.33 0.54
CA HIS A 50 -16.05 -2.87 0.58
C HIS A 50 -15.02 -2.26 1.53
N ASN A 51 -14.29 -1.23 1.08
CA ASN A 51 -13.25 -0.55 1.85
C ASN A 51 -13.70 0.82 2.37
N LEU A 52 -13.04 1.90 1.94
CA LEU A 52 -13.28 3.27 2.41
C LEU A 52 -13.97 4.09 1.32
N GLY A 53 -15.06 4.78 1.67
CA GLY A 53 -15.81 5.60 0.72
C GLY A 53 -16.51 4.73 -0.32
N THR A 54 -16.13 4.87 -1.59
CA THR A 54 -16.65 4.07 -2.72
C THR A 54 -15.67 2.99 -3.19
N GLN A 55 -14.59 2.76 -2.43
CA GLN A 55 -13.54 1.81 -2.81
C GLN A 55 -13.95 0.38 -2.50
N ASP A 56 -13.74 -0.51 -3.47
CA ASP A 56 -13.87 -1.96 -3.30
C ASP A 56 -12.52 -2.64 -3.52
N LEU A 57 -12.32 -3.76 -2.83
CA LEU A 57 -11.13 -4.61 -2.88
C LEU A 57 -11.51 -6.02 -3.29
N ARG A 58 -10.58 -6.73 -3.91
CA ARG A 58 -10.69 -8.18 -4.13
C ARG A 58 -9.33 -8.83 -4.26
N LEU A 59 -9.29 -10.13 -3.99
CA LEU A 59 -8.17 -11.00 -4.34
C LEU A 59 -8.55 -11.82 -5.56
N VAL A 60 -7.65 -11.94 -6.53
CA VAL A 60 -7.84 -12.81 -7.70
C VAL A 60 -6.68 -13.79 -7.75
N ARG A 61 -6.96 -15.08 -7.86
CA ARG A 61 -5.95 -16.10 -8.11
C ARG A 61 -5.89 -16.39 -9.60
N GLU A 62 -4.78 -16.05 -10.23
CA GLU A 62 -4.56 -16.26 -11.67
C GLU A 62 -3.47 -17.30 -11.91
N THR A 63 -3.66 -18.15 -12.93
CA THR A 63 -2.59 -18.97 -13.46
C THR A 63 -1.78 -18.11 -14.43
N THR A 64 -0.57 -17.70 -14.03
CA THR A 64 0.31 -16.90 -14.90
C THR A 64 0.63 -17.68 -16.17
N MET A 65 0.15 -17.20 -17.34
CA MET A 65 0.58 -17.75 -18.63
C MET A 65 2.05 -17.39 -18.85
N GLY A 66 2.92 -18.39 -19.06
CA GLY A 66 4.32 -18.20 -19.47
C GLY A 66 5.37 -18.66 -18.47
N LEU A 67 5.00 -18.99 -17.23
CA LEU A 67 5.86 -19.81 -16.37
C LEU A 67 5.53 -21.28 -16.66
N SER A 68 6.56 -22.10 -16.85
CA SER A 68 6.45 -23.51 -17.28
C SER A 68 5.66 -24.41 -16.33
N ASP A 69 5.27 -23.90 -15.16
CA ASP A 69 4.55 -24.64 -14.15
C ASP A 69 3.15 -24.06 -13.91
N ARG A 70 2.13 -24.76 -14.43
CA ARG A 70 0.70 -24.41 -14.32
C ARG A 70 0.18 -24.51 -12.87
N GLN A 71 1.02 -24.91 -11.91
CA GLN A 71 0.66 -25.16 -10.52
C GLN A 71 0.89 -23.99 -9.55
N GLN A 72 1.62 -22.94 -9.95
CA GLN A 72 1.90 -21.80 -9.06
C GLN A 72 0.95 -20.64 -9.36
N GLY A 73 -0.33 -20.81 -9.02
CA GLY A 73 -1.32 -19.74 -9.13
C GLY A 73 -0.96 -18.59 -8.19
N ARG A 74 -0.64 -17.41 -8.74
CA ARG A 74 -0.33 -16.21 -7.95
C ARG A 74 -1.62 -15.53 -7.52
N TRP A 75 -1.61 -14.94 -6.35
CA TRP A 75 -2.66 -14.04 -5.90
C TRP A 75 -2.36 -12.62 -6.36
N THR A 76 -3.39 -11.89 -6.75
CA THR A 76 -3.30 -10.47 -7.09
C THR A 76 -4.30 -9.71 -6.23
N TYR A 77 -3.79 -8.74 -5.47
CA TYR A 77 -4.60 -7.75 -4.76
C TYR A 77 -5.05 -6.69 -5.76
N GLN A 78 -6.35 -6.47 -5.83
CA GLN A 78 -6.95 -5.49 -6.74
C GLN A 78 -7.89 -4.55 -5.99
N PHE A 79 -7.97 -3.32 -6.46
CA PHE A 79 -8.89 -2.30 -5.94
C PHE A 79 -9.51 -1.49 -7.07
N ARG A 80 -10.69 -0.92 -6.83
CA ARG A 80 -11.32 0.10 -7.69
C ARG A 80 -11.89 1.19 -6.80
N ASN A 81 -11.90 2.44 -7.25
CA ASN A 81 -12.37 3.56 -6.42
C ASN A 81 -13.84 3.91 -6.64
N ALA A 82 -14.51 3.27 -7.60
CA ALA A 82 -15.96 3.31 -7.81
C ALA A 82 -16.41 2.07 -8.59
N GLU A 83 -17.70 1.75 -8.54
CA GLU A 83 -18.25 0.53 -9.15
C GLU A 83 -18.08 0.48 -10.67
N ASP A 84 -18.16 1.64 -11.33
CA ASP A 84 -18.01 1.82 -12.77
C ASP A 84 -16.54 1.87 -13.24
N GLN A 85 -15.59 1.91 -12.31
CA GLN A 85 -14.16 1.92 -12.61
C GLN A 85 -13.59 0.52 -12.78
N ALA A 86 -12.61 0.42 -13.69
CA ALA A 86 -11.82 -0.80 -13.85
C ALA A 86 -11.02 -1.12 -12.58
N TRP A 87 -10.82 -2.42 -12.33
CA TRP A 87 -9.95 -2.91 -11.28
C TRP A 87 -8.49 -2.57 -11.59
N ALA A 88 -7.83 -1.88 -10.67
CA ALA A 88 -6.39 -1.68 -10.68
C ALA A 88 -5.70 -2.81 -9.92
N ILE A 89 -4.56 -3.27 -10.44
CA ILE A 89 -3.68 -4.20 -9.73
C ILE A 89 -2.86 -3.40 -8.74
N GLY A 90 -2.95 -3.78 -7.46
CA GLY A 90 -2.12 -3.18 -6.42
C GLY A 90 -0.77 -3.88 -6.30
N TYR A 91 -0.78 -5.20 -6.11
CA TYR A 91 0.42 -6.05 -6.08
C TYR A 91 0.01 -7.52 -6.31
N SER A 92 1.00 -8.38 -6.52
CA SER A 92 0.81 -9.84 -6.57
C SER A 92 1.71 -10.53 -5.57
N PHE A 93 1.25 -11.63 -4.99
CA PHE A 93 1.98 -12.42 -4.00
C PHE A 93 1.77 -13.92 -4.21
N THR A 94 2.60 -14.74 -3.58
CA THR A 94 2.48 -16.20 -3.54
C THR A 94 2.10 -16.65 -2.14
N ASP A 95 1.70 -17.90 -2.01
CA ASP A 95 1.48 -18.60 -0.74
C ASP A 95 2.75 -19.33 -0.25
N ILE A 96 3.91 -19.05 -0.86
CA ILE A 96 5.22 -19.53 -0.39
C ILE A 96 5.60 -18.75 0.87
N GLU A 97 6.03 -19.46 1.89
CA GLU A 97 6.50 -18.86 3.14
C GLU A 97 7.89 -18.23 2.96
N PHE A 98 8.05 -17.02 3.49
CA PHE A 98 9.29 -16.26 3.47
C PHE A 98 9.85 -16.16 4.89
N THR A 99 11.16 -16.32 5.01
CA THR A 99 11.89 -16.07 6.26
C THR A 99 12.20 -14.60 6.42
N LEU A 100 12.63 -14.19 7.62
CA LEU A 100 13.12 -12.83 7.85
C LEU A 100 14.29 -12.45 6.92
N LYS A 101 15.15 -13.40 6.57
CA LYS A 101 16.28 -13.16 5.66
C LYS A 101 15.81 -12.84 4.24
N ASP A 102 14.74 -13.49 3.78
CA ASP A 102 14.14 -13.19 2.47
C ASP A 102 13.61 -11.76 2.44
N PHE A 103 12.95 -11.33 3.53
CA PHE A 103 12.48 -9.95 3.66
C PHE A 103 13.61 -8.92 3.78
N GLU A 104 14.75 -9.26 4.39
CA GLU A 104 15.94 -8.38 4.38
C GLU A 104 16.47 -8.16 2.95
N VAL A 105 16.49 -9.22 2.13
CA VAL A 105 16.90 -9.13 0.72
C VAL A 105 15.91 -8.28 -0.08
N MET A 106 14.60 -8.49 0.10
CA MET A 106 13.56 -7.65 -0.53
C MET A 106 13.70 -6.17 -0.10
N ASN A 107 13.85 -5.94 1.21
CA ASN A 107 13.98 -4.61 1.77
C ASN A 107 15.24 -3.89 1.27
N PHE A 108 16.33 -4.60 0.99
CA PHE A 108 17.52 -3.99 0.41
C PHE A 108 17.19 -3.27 -0.91
N PHE A 109 16.43 -3.91 -1.81
CA PHE A 109 16.01 -3.28 -3.06
C PHE A 109 15.11 -2.06 -2.79
N THR A 110 14.04 -2.23 -2.01
CA THR A 110 13.05 -1.16 -1.79
C THR A 110 13.59 0.02 -0.98
N SER A 111 14.65 -0.16 -0.19
CA SER A 111 15.28 0.89 0.63
C SER A 111 16.56 1.50 0.06
N ARG A 112 17.21 0.85 -0.92
CA ARG A 112 18.50 1.33 -1.48
C ARG A 112 18.51 1.54 -2.99
N SER A 113 17.66 0.86 -3.75
CA SER A 113 17.69 0.94 -5.21
C SER A 113 17.14 2.29 -5.70
N PRO A 114 17.83 3.00 -6.60
CA PRO A 114 17.28 4.20 -7.26
C PRO A 114 16.08 3.88 -8.17
N ASP A 115 15.90 2.62 -8.57
CA ASP A 115 14.76 2.17 -9.37
C ASP A 115 13.49 1.97 -8.52
N SER A 116 13.62 1.92 -7.19
CA SER A 116 12.47 1.90 -6.30
C SER A 116 12.00 3.33 -6.03
N PHE A 117 10.72 3.61 -6.29
CA PHE A 117 10.16 4.94 -5.99
C PHE A 117 10.18 5.27 -4.49
N LEU A 118 10.23 4.25 -3.62
CA LEU A 118 10.28 4.40 -2.17
C LEU A 118 11.60 5.02 -1.68
N THR A 119 12.67 4.97 -2.49
CA THR A 119 13.93 5.62 -2.15
C THR A 119 14.00 7.08 -2.61
N THR A 120 13.06 7.53 -3.44
CA THR A 120 13.05 8.86 -4.05
C THR A 120 11.87 9.71 -3.63
N LYS A 121 10.79 9.11 -3.14
CA LYS A 121 9.57 9.79 -2.70
C LYS A 121 9.34 9.74 -1.20
N ILE A 122 8.86 10.84 -0.63
CA ILE A 122 8.23 10.88 0.68
C ILE A 122 6.78 10.43 0.52
N LEU A 123 6.46 9.27 1.07
CA LEU A 123 5.09 8.74 1.10
C LEU A 123 4.72 8.39 2.54
N VAL A 124 3.71 9.07 3.08
CA VAL A 124 3.21 8.80 4.43
C VAL A 124 1.70 8.68 4.38
N VAL A 125 1.19 7.60 4.97
CA VAL A 125 -0.24 7.31 5.00
C VAL A 125 -0.67 7.12 6.44
N LYS A 126 -1.80 7.72 6.79
CA LYS A 126 -2.44 7.53 8.10
C LYS A 126 -3.93 7.38 7.92
N PHE A 127 -4.48 6.27 8.39
CA PHE A 127 -5.92 6.10 8.51
C PHE A 127 -6.46 6.90 9.70
N LEU A 128 -7.65 7.46 9.54
CA LEU A 128 -8.38 8.20 10.55
C LEU A 128 -9.45 7.29 11.14
N GLN A 129 -9.60 7.31 12.46
CA GLN A 129 -10.51 6.46 13.19
C GLN A 129 -11.35 7.28 14.15
N GLU A 130 -12.65 6.99 14.20
CA GLU A 130 -13.61 7.51 15.16
C GLU A 130 -14.43 6.32 15.69
N ASP A 131 -14.56 6.19 17.00
CA ASP A 131 -15.35 5.13 17.67
C ASP A 131 -15.08 3.69 17.18
N GLY A 132 -13.82 3.35 16.95
CA GLY A 132 -13.45 2.00 16.47
C GLY A 132 -13.55 1.81 14.96
N LYS A 133 -14.06 2.79 14.21
CA LYS A 133 -14.28 2.69 12.77
C LYS A 133 -13.33 3.59 12.00
N ILE A 134 -12.75 3.07 10.93
CA ILE A 134 -11.97 3.88 9.98
C ILE A 134 -12.92 4.77 9.18
N THR A 135 -12.79 6.10 9.32
CA THR A 135 -13.64 7.12 8.69
C THR A 135 -12.96 7.85 7.53
N GLY A 136 -11.64 7.72 7.44
CA GLY A 136 -10.87 8.42 6.41
C GLY A 136 -9.40 8.05 6.39
N LYS A 137 -8.64 8.80 5.60
CA LYS A 137 -7.18 8.73 5.53
C LYS A 137 -6.58 10.08 5.18
N VAL A 138 -5.37 10.31 5.65
CA VAL A 138 -4.48 11.41 5.24
C VAL A 138 -3.28 10.79 4.55
N ILE A 139 -2.91 11.33 3.39
CA ILE A 139 -1.79 10.88 2.59
C ILE A 139 -0.91 12.10 2.30
N MET A 140 0.37 12.00 2.63
CA MET A 140 1.41 12.88 2.13
C MET A 140 2.10 12.13 1.00
N ASP A 141 2.01 12.66 -0.21
CA ASP A 141 2.70 12.17 -1.40
C ASP A 141 3.57 13.33 -1.89
N GLN A 142 4.85 13.28 -1.54
CA GLN A 142 5.82 14.35 -1.72
C GLN A 142 5.35 15.65 -1.05
N GLU A 143 5.10 16.70 -1.83
CA GLU A 143 4.61 17.99 -1.36
C GLU A 143 3.11 18.00 -1.06
N GLN A 144 2.34 17.06 -1.62
CA GLN A 144 0.88 17.11 -1.57
C GLN A 144 0.34 16.37 -0.35
N VAL A 145 -0.46 17.07 0.44
CA VAL A 145 -1.25 16.46 1.51
C VAL A 145 -2.68 16.33 1.04
N LYS A 146 -3.18 15.09 1.00
CA LYS A 146 -4.54 14.72 0.60
C LYS A 146 -5.28 14.13 1.79
N LYS A 147 -6.51 14.56 2.02
CA LYS A 147 -7.41 13.97 3.02
C LYS A 147 -8.63 13.40 2.30
N ASN A 148 -8.92 12.12 2.54
CA ASN A 148 -10.12 11.46 2.08
C ASN A 148 -10.97 11.09 3.30
N THR A 149 -12.17 11.63 3.39
CA THR A 149 -13.17 11.26 4.41
C THR A 149 -14.46 10.93 3.70
N GLU A 150 -14.97 9.71 3.86
CA GLU A 150 -16.25 9.26 3.32
C GLU A 150 -16.50 9.67 1.85
N GLY A 151 -15.49 9.53 0.99
CA GLY A 151 -15.59 9.85 -0.45
C GLY A 151 -15.34 11.31 -0.83
N LYS A 152 -15.20 12.22 0.15
CA LYS A 152 -14.75 13.60 -0.10
C LYS A 152 -13.24 13.68 -0.04
N ASN A 153 -12.64 14.03 -1.18
CA ASN A 153 -11.23 14.36 -1.25
C ASN A 153 -11.02 15.86 -1.07
N THR A 154 -10.18 16.24 -0.12
CA THR A 154 -9.66 17.60 0.01
C THR A 154 -8.15 17.58 -0.11
N LEU A 155 -7.58 18.67 -0.63
CA LEU A 155 -6.15 18.92 -0.62
C LEU A 155 -5.86 19.93 0.50
N PRO A 156 -5.74 19.48 1.76
CA PRO A 156 -5.57 20.38 2.90
C PRO A 156 -4.33 21.29 2.80
N GLN A 157 -3.26 20.84 2.14
CA GLN A 157 -2.01 21.59 2.07
C GLN A 157 -1.12 21.09 0.93
N THR A 158 -0.33 22.01 0.35
CA THR A 158 0.83 21.69 -0.51
C THR A 158 2.06 22.31 0.12
N CYS A 159 3.02 21.49 0.56
CA CYS A 159 4.23 21.95 1.23
C CYS A 159 5.22 22.54 0.23
N GLN A 160 5.58 23.81 0.38
CA GLN A 160 6.58 24.48 -0.45
C GLN A 160 7.99 24.32 0.10
N THR A 161 8.12 24.02 1.40
CA THR A 161 9.43 23.88 2.07
C THR A 161 9.55 22.57 2.82
N GLU A 162 10.78 22.23 3.21
CA GLU A 162 11.09 21.03 3.97
C GLU A 162 10.61 21.17 5.42
N GLU A 163 10.68 22.37 5.98
CA GLU A 163 10.14 22.71 7.29
C GLU A 163 8.62 22.51 7.34
N GLU A 164 7.90 22.89 6.28
CA GLU A 164 6.47 22.63 6.17
C GLU A 164 6.17 21.13 6.15
N ARG A 165 6.96 20.32 5.43
CA ARG A 165 6.81 18.86 5.45
C ARG A 165 7.01 18.29 6.86
N VAL A 166 8.08 18.69 7.55
CA VAL A 166 8.34 18.28 8.94
C VAL A 166 7.18 18.66 9.86
N GLN A 167 6.65 19.88 9.71
CA GLN A 167 5.54 20.35 10.51
C GLN A 167 4.25 19.56 10.24
N VAL A 168 4.01 19.17 8.99
CA VAL A 168 2.87 18.31 8.62
C VAL A 168 3.02 16.91 9.21
N LEU A 169 4.23 16.33 9.16
CA LEU A 169 4.51 15.03 9.77
C LEU A 169 4.18 15.05 11.27
N GLU A 170 4.58 16.10 11.99
CA GLU A 170 4.25 16.24 13.40
C GLU A 170 2.75 16.49 13.63
N ASN A 171 2.14 17.43 12.91
CA ASN A 171 0.78 17.88 13.21
C ASN A 171 -0.29 16.90 12.76
N LEU A 172 -0.19 16.37 11.55
CA LEU A 172 -1.20 15.50 10.94
C LEU A 172 -0.89 14.03 11.21
N PHE A 173 0.37 13.63 11.00
CA PHE A 173 0.78 12.22 11.11
C PHE A 173 1.18 11.83 12.53
N LYS A 174 1.47 12.80 13.41
CA LYS A 174 1.95 12.60 14.79
C LYS A 174 3.34 11.94 14.84
N LEU A 175 4.15 12.21 13.83
CA LEU A 175 5.53 11.77 13.72
C LEU A 175 6.46 12.93 14.09
N LYS A 176 7.09 12.84 15.26
CA LYS A 176 8.12 13.81 15.68
C LYS A 176 9.49 13.29 15.30
N LEU A 177 10.11 13.95 14.32
CA LEU A 177 11.42 13.56 13.83
C LEU A 177 12.52 14.23 14.69
N PRO A 178 13.52 13.47 15.18
CA PRO A 178 14.78 14.01 15.66
C PRO A 178 15.52 14.80 14.56
N GLU A 179 16.47 15.65 14.93
CA GLU A 179 17.22 16.47 13.98
C GLU A 179 17.94 15.64 12.90
N GLU A 180 18.45 14.46 13.26
CA GLU A 180 19.08 13.54 12.30
C GLU A 180 18.10 13.07 11.21
N GLU A 181 16.87 12.72 11.59
CA GLU A 181 15.83 12.28 10.64
C GLU A 181 15.31 13.43 9.78
N LYS A 182 15.22 14.65 10.34
CA LYS A 182 14.90 15.86 9.56
C LYS A 182 15.93 16.09 8.45
N ASN A 183 17.22 15.84 8.72
CA ASN A 183 18.25 15.93 7.70
C ASN A 183 18.07 14.91 6.56
N GLY A 184 17.45 13.76 6.84
CA GLY A 184 17.12 12.76 5.81
C GLY A 184 16.05 13.21 4.80
N ILE A 185 15.26 14.23 5.14
CA ILE A 185 14.26 14.84 4.25
C ILE A 185 14.90 15.88 3.32
N ARG A 186 16.07 16.42 3.67
CA ARG A 186 16.70 17.50 2.91
C ARG A 186 17.06 17.08 1.50
N GLY A 187 16.69 17.89 0.51
CA GLY A 187 16.95 17.65 -0.91
C GLY A 187 16.07 16.57 -1.54
N ARG A 188 15.07 16.05 -0.82
CA ARG A 188 14.03 15.20 -1.40
C ARG A 188 12.91 16.11 -1.95
N ILE A 189 12.81 16.18 -3.28
CA ILE A 189 11.74 16.87 -4.02
C ILE A 189 10.59 15.90 -4.20
#